data_AF-A0A0K0EE59-F1
#
_entry.id   AF-A0A0K0EE59-F1
#
_cell.length_a   1.000
_cell.length_b   1.000
_cell.length_c   1.000
_cell.angle_alpha   90.00
_cell.angle_beta   90.00
_cell.angle_gamma   90.00
#
_symmetry.space_group_name_H-M   'P 1'
#
loop_
_entity.id
_entity.type
_entity.pdbx_description
1 polymer ?
#
loop_
_entity_poly.entity_id
_entity_poly.type
_entity_poly.pdbx_seq_one_letter_code
_entity_poly.pdbx_strand_id
1 'polypeptide(L)'
;MDKSNQISLTILSCSGCMFFIEILNKKKENCMTFLTFCTFVFIAIYGLIFTSKFFTVKRNIPLRVYFKIAFIFFIINLSNNQSLQYNISVPICIVFRSASLLVNMAIGYLFLNKTYTLKKLISVIIVTIGIYIFIVISDHNVSKKEISISEFSIGIALLAIALILSSYLGILQENMYKEYGKYPHEASFYIYLISLPYFLLFSNEILSTFKEFERTNFIIVALICLFQLFCINNVYILTTELSSLGVTMVLTLRKFISVIISVLYFGHNLLEMSEGGRKIAIITGITGQDGSYLAELLIAKGYSVHGIIRRSSTFNTHRIAHLYADPNIHKGSSTFQLHYGDMTDSSCLIKLISKIQPAEIYHLAAQSHVKVSFDLPEYTAEVDAVGTLRLLDAIVACNLQHKVKFYQASTSELYGKVQEIPQKETTPFYPRSPYAVAKLYAFWIIKNYREAYGIFACNGILFNHESPRRGNNFVTRKITRAVAKISIGVQETLSLGNLDAKRDWGHAKEYVEAMWRILQHDVADDFVISTGKTQSVRDFCNLAFAEIGMKLIWQGEGVNEVGIEEKTGKVRVRVDPNYYRPTEVDLLIGDPTKAKEILGWEAKITLKELVQEMVASDIALMKENPNA
;
A
#
# COMPACT_ATOMS: atom_id res chain seq x y z
N MET A 1 -40.75 26.43 4.68
CA MET A 1 -40.02 25.82 3.56
C MET A 1 -40.88 24.72 2.98
N ASP A 2 -41.00 24.61 1.66
CA ASP A 2 -41.67 23.46 1.05
C ASP A 2 -40.98 22.14 1.47
N LYS A 3 -41.76 21.07 1.67
CA LYS A 3 -41.24 19.76 2.08
C LYS A 3 -40.20 19.24 1.09
N SER A 4 -40.38 19.54 -0.20
CA SER A 4 -39.42 19.20 -1.26
C SER A 4 -38.05 19.85 -1.01
N ASN A 5 -38.03 21.16 -0.73
CA ASN A 5 -36.79 21.89 -0.45
C ASN A 5 -36.09 21.35 0.81
N GLN A 6 -36.85 20.96 1.84
CA GLN A 6 -36.29 20.37 3.06
C GLN A 6 -35.61 19.03 2.80
N ILE A 7 -36.21 18.19 1.96
CA ILE A 7 -35.61 16.91 1.55
C ILE A 7 -34.32 17.15 0.77
N SER A 8 -34.33 18.06 -0.21
CA SER A 8 -33.15 18.38 -1.03
C SER A 8 -32.00 18.94 -0.19
N LEU A 9 -32.28 19.85 0.74
CA LEU A 9 -31.28 20.41 1.64
C LEU A 9 -30.70 19.36 2.58
N THR A 10 -31.53 18.43 3.08
CA THR A 10 -31.07 17.30 3.89
C THR A 10 -30.11 16.41 3.09
N ILE A 11 -30.46 16.05 1.85
CA ILE A 11 -29.60 15.20 1.01
C ILE A 11 -28.27 15.91 0.71
N LEU A 12 -28.31 17.18 0.28
CA LEU A 12 -27.12 17.94 -0.09
C LEU A 12 -26.15 18.11 1.10
N SER A 13 -26.66 18.57 2.24
CA SER A 13 -25.84 18.81 3.44
C SER A 13 -25.21 17.53 3.99
N CYS A 14 -25.97 16.43 4.03
CA CYS A 14 -25.43 15.16 4.50
C CYS A 14 -24.47 14.50 3.50
N SER A 15 -24.69 14.63 2.19
CA SER A 15 -23.74 14.13 1.18
C SER A 15 -22.45 14.94 1.15
N GLY A 16 -22.52 16.27 1.31
CA GLY A 16 -21.33 17.12 1.44
C GLY A 16 -20.48 16.76 2.66
N CYS A 17 -21.11 16.45 3.80
CA CYS A 17 -20.40 15.93 4.97
C CYS A 17 -19.61 14.65 4.64
N MET A 18 -20.26 13.66 4.03
CA MET A 18 -19.62 12.39 3.66
C MET A 18 -18.44 12.59 2.70
N PHE A 19 -18.56 13.50 1.73
CA PHE A 19 -17.48 13.81 0.80
C PHE A 19 -16.21 14.29 1.51
N PHE A 20 -16.33 15.21 2.47
CA PHE A 20 -15.16 15.67 3.24
C PHE A 20 -14.63 14.60 4.21
N ILE A 21 -15.50 13.74 4.74
CA ILE A 21 -15.07 12.58 5.53
C ILE A 21 -14.21 11.64 4.68
N GLU A 22 -14.61 11.33 3.45
CA GLU A 22 -13.82 10.49 2.54
C GLU A 22 -12.47 11.12 2.19
N ILE A 23 -12.42 12.44 1.96
CA ILE A 23 -11.15 13.16 1.77
C ILE A 23 -10.24 13.04 2.99
N LEU A 24 -10.80 13.18 4.21
CA LEU A 24 -10.01 13.09 5.44
C LEU A 24 -9.52 11.65 5.69
N ASN A 25 -10.38 10.67 5.45
CA ASN A 25 -10.05 9.25 5.66
C ASN A 25 -8.94 8.77 4.71
N LYS A 26 -8.88 9.30 3.47
CA LYS A 26 -7.74 9.07 2.56
C LYS A 26 -6.41 9.62 3.09
N LYS A 27 -6.44 10.60 3.99
CA LYS A 27 -5.22 11.21 4.57
C LYS A 27 -4.81 10.59 5.91
N LYS A 28 -5.77 10.21 6.75
CA LYS A 28 -5.51 9.69 8.10
C LYS A 28 -6.50 8.59 8.45
N GLU A 29 -5.99 7.36 8.55
CA GLU A 29 -6.70 6.23 9.13
C GLU A 29 -7.04 6.49 10.61
N ASN A 30 -8.13 5.89 11.10
CA ASN A 30 -8.54 5.90 12.52
C ASN A 30 -8.85 7.28 13.14
N CYS A 31 -9.30 8.26 12.36
CA CYS A 31 -9.69 9.59 12.90
C CYS A 31 -11.19 9.74 13.19
N MET A 32 -12.01 8.69 12.97
CA MET A 32 -13.47 8.77 13.02
C MET A 32 -14.02 9.10 14.41
N THR A 33 -13.42 8.57 15.48
CA THR A 33 -13.84 8.86 16.87
C THR A 33 -13.59 10.32 17.22
N PHE A 34 -12.40 10.83 16.88
CA PHE A 34 -12.03 12.24 17.02
C PHE A 34 -12.96 13.16 16.23
N LEU A 35 -13.25 12.80 14.97
CA LEU A 35 -14.16 13.56 14.13
C LEU A 35 -15.56 13.61 14.72
N THR A 36 -16.09 12.47 15.18
CA THR A 36 -17.42 12.40 15.80
C THR A 36 -17.46 13.28 17.05
N PHE A 37 -16.44 13.22 17.91
CA PHE A 37 -16.32 14.11 19.06
C PHE A 37 -16.34 15.59 18.65
N CYS A 38 -15.53 16.00 17.67
CA CYS A 38 -15.50 17.38 17.17
C CYS A 38 -16.87 17.85 16.68
N THR A 39 -17.59 17.01 15.93
CA THR A 39 -18.93 17.36 15.44
C THR A 39 -19.91 17.55 16.60
N PHE A 40 -19.87 16.69 17.63
CA PHE A 40 -20.77 16.81 18.78
C PHE A 40 -20.50 18.07 19.60
N VAL A 41 -19.22 18.38 19.84
CA VAL A 41 -18.81 19.60 20.51
C VAL A 41 -19.29 20.82 19.71
N PHE A 42 -19.09 20.82 18.40
CA PHE A 42 -19.49 21.94 17.54
C PHE A 42 -21.00 22.18 17.57
N ILE A 43 -21.82 21.12 17.49
CA ILE A 43 -23.29 21.21 17.54
C ILE A 43 -23.77 21.65 18.92
N ALA A 44 -23.16 21.13 19.99
CA ALA A 44 -23.48 21.52 21.36
C ALA A 44 -23.16 23.00 21.61
N ILE A 45 -22.00 23.50 21.13
CA ILE A 45 -21.63 24.93 21.21
C ILE A 45 -22.61 25.79 20.41
N TYR A 46 -22.94 25.38 19.18
CA TYR A 46 -23.92 26.08 18.35
C TYR A 46 -25.29 26.17 19.06
N GLY A 47 -25.78 25.06 19.60
CA GLY A 47 -27.04 25.04 20.34
C GLY A 47 -26.98 25.80 21.66
N LEU A 48 -25.82 25.85 22.32
CA LEU A 48 -25.63 26.64 23.54
C LEU A 48 -25.82 28.13 23.25
N ILE A 49 -25.20 28.62 22.17
CA ILE A 49 -25.23 30.03 21.77
C ILE A 49 -26.59 30.41 21.17
N PHE A 50 -27.06 29.67 20.17
CA PHE A 50 -28.19 30.08 19.34
C PHE A 50 -29.54 29.50 19.75
N THR A 51 -29.56 28.32 20.39
CA THR A 51 -30.81 27.67 20.80
C THR A 51 -31.16 27.97 22.25
N SER A 52 -30.29 27.62 23.19
CA SER A 52 -30.55 27.80 24.62
C SER A 52 -30.18 29.18 25.14
N LYS A 53 -29.40 29.95 24.37
CA LYS A 53 -28.82 31.24 24.75
C LYS A 53 -28.19 31.17 26.14
N PHE A 54 -27.22 30.27 26.32
CA PHE A 54 -26.59 29.96 27.60
C PHE A 54 -27.61 29.56 28.68
N PHE A 55 -28.53 28.67 28.32
CA PHE A 55 -29.62 28.16 29.18
C PHE A 55 -30.62 29.21 29.70
N THR A 56 -30.66 30.40 29.11
CA THR A 56 -31.67 31.42 29.45
C THR A 56 -33.04 31.12 28.85
N VAL A 57 -33.11 30.32 27.78
CA VAL A 57 -34.37 29.88 27.17
C VAL A 57 -34.92 28.66 27.93
N LYS A 58 -36.16 28.76 28.42
CA LYS A 58 -36.84 27.66 29.11
C LYS A 58 -37.10 26.50 28.14
N ARG A 59 -36.75 25.29 28.57
CA ARG A 59 -37.00 24.04 27.84
C ARG A 59 -38.49 23.74 27.74
N ASN A 60 -38.90 23.21 26.60
CA ASN A 60 -40.25 22.71 26.36
C ASN A 60 -40.36 21.20 26.61
N ILE A 61 -39.27 20.45 26.40
CA ILE A 61 -39.27 18.99 26.55
C ILE A 61 -38.52 18.60 27.85
N PRO A 62 -39.09 17.70 28.69
CA PRO A 62 -38.44 17.25 29.91
C PRO A 62 -37.09 16.56 29.64
N LEU A 63 -36.05 16.85 30.44
CA LEU A 63 -34.70 16.30 30.23
C LEU A 63 -34.66 14.77 30.24
N ARG A 64 -35.54 14.12 31.01
CA ARG A 64 -35.66 12.65 31.04
C ARG A 64 -35.88 12.05 29.65
N VAL A 65 -36.57 12.77 28.76
CA VAL A 65 -36.82 12.35 27.38
C VAL A 65 -35.51 12.44 26.58
N TYR A 66 -34.78 13.54 26.72
CA TYR A 66 -33.49 13.71 26.07
C TYR A 66 -32.42 12.73 26.56
N PHE A 67 -32.36 12.42 27.85
CA PHE A 67 -31.47 11.38 28.38
C PHE A 67 -31.76 10.01 27.75
N LYS A 68 -33.04 9.62 27.64
CA LYS A 68 -33.44 8.37 27.01
C LYS A 68 -33.02 8.31 25.54
N ILE A 69 -33.26 9.39 24.78
CA ILE A 69 -32.92 9.48 23.36
C ILE A 69 -31.40 9.51 23.17
N ALA A 70 -30.66 10.30 23.96
CA ALA A 70 -29.21 10.41 23.89
C ALA A 70 -28.50 9.09 24.26
N PHE A 71 -29.02 8.34 25.22
CA PHE A 71 -28.51 7.01 25.57
C PHE A 71 -28.68 6.03 24.40
N ILE A 72 -29.88 5.92 23.84
CA ILE A 72 -30.14 5.04 22.68
C ILE A 72 -29.26 5.44 21.49
N PHE A 73 -29.15 6.75 21.23
CA PHE A 73 -28.29 7.28 20.17
C PHE A 73 -26.81 6.93 20.38
N PHE A 74 -26.31 7.01 21.61
CA PHE A 74 -24.94 6.61 21.92
C PHE A 74 -24.71 5.11 21.68
N ILE A 75 -25.61 4.25 22.14
CA ILE A 75 -25.51 2.79 21.91
C ILE A 75 -25.53 2.46 20.42
N ILE A 76 -26.38 3.11 19.62
CA ILE A 76 -26.39 2.93 18.16
C ILE A 76 -25.02 3.25 17.55
N ASN A 77 -24.41 4.37 17.94
CA ASN A 77 -23.10 4.77 17.41
C ASN A 77 -22.00 3.81 17.88
N LEU A 78 -22.01 3.40 19.15
CA LEU A 78 -21.07 2.44 19.70
C LEU A 78 -21.12 1.09 18.97
N SER A 79 -22.32 0.51 18.84
CA SER A 79 -22.49 -0.79 18.17
C SER A 79 -22.08 -0.72 16.69
N ASN A 80 -22.39 0.38 16.01
CA ASN A 80 -21.99 0.62 14.62
C ASN A 80 -20.47 0.75 14.44
N ASN A 81 -19.77 1.36 15.39
CA ASN A 81 -18.33 1.53 15.31
C ASN A 81 -17.61 0.23 15.70
N GLN A 82 -18.10 -0.47 16.73
CA GLN A 82 -17.55 -1.77 17.14
C GLN A 82 -17.76 -2.85 16.08
N SER A 83 -18.87 -2.84 15.34
CA SER A 83 -19.10 -3.83 14.28
C SER A 83 -18.02 -3.82 13.19
N LEU A 84 -17.42 -2.65 12.92
CA LEU A 84 -16.32 -2.52 11.95
C LEU A 84 -15.02 -3.18 12.42
N GLN A 85 -14.85 -3.36 13.73
CA GLN A 85 -13.68 -4.06 14.28
C GLN A 85 -13.75 -5.58 14.07
N TYR A 86 -14.93 -6.12 13.76
CA TYR A 86 -15.16 -7.55 13.53
C TYR A 86 -15.13 -7.95 12.04
N ASN A 87 -14.28 -7.29 11.23
CA ASN A 87 -14.08 -7.59 9.81
C ASN A 87 -15.36 -7.53 8.94
N ILE A 88 -16.38 -6.78 9.35
CA ILE A 88 -17.54 -6.55 8.49
C ILE A 88 -17.19 -5.50 7.44
N SER A 89 -17.38 -5.85 6.17
CA SER A 89 -17.14 -4.92 5.08
C SER A 89 -18.08 -3.71 5.16
N VAL A 90 -17.57 -2.53 4.76
CA VAL A 90 -18.37 -1.30 4.69
C VAL A 90 -19.64 -1.50 3.83
N PRO A 91 -19.60 -2.20 2.69
CA PRO A 91 -20.81 -2.57 1.94
C PRO A 91 -21.86 -3.31 2.77
N ILE A 92 -21.47 -4.35 3.54
CA ILE A 92 -22.41 -5.10 4.40
C ILE A 92 -23.02 -4.16 5.45
N CYS A 93 -22.22 -3.27 6.07
CA CYS A 93 -22.72 -2.26 6.99
C CYS A 93 -23.77 -1.35 6.34
N ILE A 94 -23.57 -0.96 5.08
CA ILE A 94 -24.52 -0.14 4.31
C ILE A 94 -25.81 -0.92 3.99
N VAL A 95 -25.73 -2.21 3.63
CA VAL A 95 -26.92 -3.08 3.45
C VAL A 95 -27.75 -3.07 4.73
N PHE A 96 -27.13 -3.41 5.85
CA PHE A 96 -27.81 -3.56 7.14
C PHE A 96 -28.47 -2.25 7.55
N ARG A 97 -27.74 -1.13 7.44
CA ARG A 97 -28.29 0.20 7.75
C ARG A 97 -29.42 0.62 6.81
N SER A 98 -29.52 0.05 5.62
CA SER A 98 -30.59 0.33 4.65
C SER A 98 -31.84 -0.52 4.87
N ALA A 99 -31.70 -1.69 5.49
CA ALA A 99 -32.81 -2.53 5.95
C ALA A 99 -33.67 -1.87 7.06
N SER A 100 -33.27 -0.69 7.53
CA SER A 100 -34.00 0.11 8.53
C SER A 100 -35.43 0.43 8.09
N LEU A 101 -35.72 0.49 6.78
CA LEU A 101 -37.08 0.69 6.28
C LEU A 101 -38.03 -0.44 6.69
N LEU A 102 -37.59 -1.70 6.51
CA LEU A 102 -38.38 -2.88 6.89
C LEU A 102 -38.54 -2.96 8.40
N VAL A 103 -37.46 -2.72 9.14
CA VAL A 103 -37.50 -2.76 10.62
C VAL A 103 -38.40 -1.66 11.18
N ASN A 104 -38.37 -0.45 10.61
CA ASN A 104 -39.25 0.64 11.03
C ASN A 104 -40.73 0.35 10.73
N MET A 105 -41.03 -0.28 9.58
CA MET A 105 -42.37 -0.78 9.29
C MET A 105 -42.81 -1.87 10.28
N ALA A 106 -41.93 -2.84 10.56
CA ALA A 106 -42.24 -3.94 11.48
C ALA A 106 -42.48 -3.43 12.91
N ILE A 107 -41.62 -2.55 13.43
CA ILE A 107 -41.80 -1.97 14.77
C ILE A 107 -43.06 -1.08 14.81
N GLY A 108 -43.31 -0.30 13.76
CA GLY A 108 -44.54 0.51 13.68
C GLY A 108 -45.81 -0.34 13.65
N TYR A 109 -45.79 -1.48 12.97
CA TYR A 109 -46.91 -2.42 12.96
C TYR A 109 -47.07 -3.11 14.33
N LEU A 110 -46.00 -3.72 14.85
CA LEU A 110 -46.03 -4.55 16.07
C LEU A 110 -46.28 -3.75 17.36
N PHE A 111 -45.70 -2.55 17.48
CA PHE A 111 -45.71 -1.80 18.74
C PHE A 111 -46.61 -0.56 18.73
N LEU A 112 -46.99 -0.06 17.55
CA LEU A 112 -47.78 1.16 17.42
C LEU A 112 -49.10 0.97 16.67
N ASN A 113 -49.46 -0.27 16.30
CA ASN A 113 -50.66 -0.57 15.51
C ASN A 113 -50.77 0.28 14.23
N LYS A 114 -49.64 0.67 13.63
CA LYS A 114 -49.64 1.43 12.37
C LYS A 114 -50.01 0.50 11.22
N THR A 115 -50.98 0.91 10.41
CA THR A 115 -51.30 0.26 9.14
C THR A 115 -50.58 0.95 7.99
N TYR A 116 -50.07 0.15 7.06
CA TYR A 116 -49.36 0.64 5.87
C TYR A 116 -50.14 0.21 4.63
N THR A 117 -50.27 1.12 3.67
CA THR A 117 -50.90 0.78 2.39
C THR A 117 -50.04 -0.22 1.62
N LEU A 118 -50.66 -1.08 0.81
CA LEU A 118 -49.95 -2.07 -0.01
C LEU A 118 -48.86 -1.41 -0.88
N LYS A 119 -49.14 -0.23 -1.42
CA LYS A 119 -48.17 0.58 -2.18
C LYS A 119 -46.90 0.90 -1.37
N LYS A 120 -47.03 1.29 -0.09
CA LYS A 120 -45.89 1.56 0.79
C LYS A 120 -45.07 0.30 1.08
N LEU A 121 -45.75 -0.82 1.34
CA LEU A 121 -45.09 -2.10 1.57
C LEU A 121 -44.28 -2.55 0.36
N ILE A 122 -44.88 -2.52 -0.84
CA ILE A 122 -44.21 -2.87 -2.09
C ILE A 122 -43.02 -1.94 -2.35
N SER A 123 -43.15 -0.63 -2.16
CA SER A 123 -42.04 0.31 -2.33
C SER A 123 -40.85 0.01 -1.43
N VAL A 124 -41.09 -0.31 -0.15
CA VAL A 124 -40.00 -0.64 0.79
C VAL A 124 -39.32 -1.96 0.42
N ILE A 125 -40.08 -2.97 -0.02
CA ILE A 125 -39.52 -4.24 -0.50
C ILE A 125 -38.65 -4.01 -1.73
N ILE A 126 -39.13 -3.25 -2.73
CA ILE A 126 -38.36 -2.94 -3.95
C ILE A 126 -37.04 -2.24 -3.62
N VAL A 127 -37.07 -1.22 -2.75
CA VAL A 127 -35.85 -0.51 -2.33
C VAL A 127 -34.88 -1.45 -1.63
N THR A 128 -35.37 -2.33 -0.74
CA THR A 128 -34.51 -3.28 -0.02
C THR A 128 -33.87 -4.29 -0.98
N ILE A 129 -34.65 -4.84 -1.92
CA ILE A 129 -34.15 -5.77 -2.95
C ILE A 129 -33.13 -5.08 -3.85
N GLY A 130 -33.40 -3.86 -4.31
CA GLY A 130 -32.46 -3.10 -5.16
C GLY A 130 -31.12 -2.87 -4.48
N ILE A 131 -31.12 -2.52 -3.19
CA ILE A 131 -29.90 -2.35 -2.40
C ILE A 131 -29.18 -3.70 -2.21
N TYR A 132 -29.90 -4.78 -1.95
CA TYR A 132 -29.33 -6.12 -1.85
C TYR A 132 -28.66 -6.56 -3.16
N ILE A 133 -29.34 -6.41 -4.30
CA ILE A 133 -28.80 -6.74 -5.62
C ILE A 133 -27.55 -5.90 -5.92
N PHE A 134 -27.61 -4.58 -5.68
CA PHE A 134 -26.46 -3.70 -5.87
C PHE A 134 -25.25 -4.16 -5.07
N ILE A 135 -25.43 -4.59 -3.82
CA ILE A 135 -24.32 -5.06 -2.98
C ILE A 135 -23.86 -6.46 -3.37
N VAL A 136 -24.74 -7.41 -3.70
CA VAL A 136 -24.32 -8.75 -4.18
C VAL A 136 -23.52 -8.66 -5.48
N ILE A 137 -23.95 -7.81 -6.42
CA ILE A 137 -23.20 -7.54 -7.65
C ILE A 137 -21.85 -6.89 -7.33
N SER A 138 -21.81 -6.03 -6.32
CA SER A 138 -20.56 -5.40 -5.86
C SER A 138 -19.64 -6.35 -5.09
N ASP A 139 -20.18 -7.34 -4.38
CA ASP A 139 -19.46 -8.23 -3.45
C ASP A 139 -18.90 -9.49 -4.12
N HIS A 140 -19.32 -9.82 -5.35
CA HIS A 140 -18.83 -10.99 -6.09
C HIS A 140 -17.31 -11.02 -6.34
N ASN A 141 -16.60 -9.93 -6.02
CA ASN A 141 -15.15 -9.80 -6.12
C ASN A 141 -14.42 -9.68 -4.76
N VAL A 142 -15.09 -9.73 -3.60
CA VAL A 142 -14.43 -9.69 -2.28
C VAL A 142 -13.94 -11.09 -1.91
N SER A 143 -12.62 -11.20 -1.73
CA SER A 143 -11.96 -12.40 -1.23
C SER A 143 -12.51 -12.77 0.15
N LYS A 144 -13.01 -14.00 0.28
CA LYS A 144 -13.30 -14.63 1.58
C LYS A 144 -12.01 -14.65 2.40
N LYS A 145 -11.78 -13.66 3.26
CA LYS A 145 -10.90 -13.85 4.41
C LYS A 145 -11.46 -15.04 5.20
N GLU A 146 -10.59 -15.86 5.80
CA GLU A 146 -10.99 -16.76 6.88
C GLU A 146 -11.47 -15.89 8.05
N ILE A 147 -12.73 -15.47 7.99
CA ILE A 147 -13.36 -14.75 9.09
C ILE A 147 -13.75 -15.82 10.11
N SER A 148 -13.27 -15.68 11.34
CA SER A 148 -13.78 -16.49 12.44
C SER A 148 -15.30 -16.34 12.49
N ILE A 149 -16.04 -17.43 12.30
CA ILE A 149 -17.51 -17.42 12.29
C ILE A 149 -18.05 -16.72 13.55
N SER A 150 -17.35 -16.87 14.67
CA SER A 150 -17.69 -16.19 15.94
C SER A 150 -17.58 -14.66 15.85
N GLU A 151 -16.49 -14.12 15.33
CA GLU A 151 -16.28 -12.67 15.18
C GLU A 151 -17.29 -12.06 14.22
N PHE A 152 -17.49 -12.70 13.06
CA PHE A 152 -18.49 -12.27 12.09
C PHE A 152 -19.88 -12.21 12.71
N SER A 153 -20.26 -13.26 13.45
CA SER A 153 -21.57 -13.35 14.10
C SER A 153 -21.77 -12.25 15.15
N ILE A 154 -20.73 -11.93 15.93
CA ILE A 154 -20.76 -10.81 16.89
C ILE A 154 -20.95 -9.49 16.16
N GLY A 155 -20.18 -9.27 15.09
CA GLY A 155 -20.30 -8.08 14.26
C GLY A 155 -21.71 -7.88 13.69
N ILE A 156 -22.29 -8.94 13.12
CA ILE A 156 -23.65 -8.93 12.57
C ILE A 156 -24.69 -8.69 13.68
N ALA A 157 -24.51 -9.28 14.86
CA ALA A 157 -25.39 -9.03 16.01
C ALA A 157 -25.36 -7.56 16.45
N LEU A 158 -24.18 -6.93 16.50
CA LEU A 158 -24.04 -5.49 16.79
C LEU A 158 -24.76 -4.62 15.76
N LEU A 159 -24.63 -4.95 14.46
CA LEU A 159 -25.37 -4.26 13.40
C LEU A 159 -26.89 -4.42 13.54
N ALA A 160 -27.36 -5.63 13.88
CA ALA A 160 -28.78 -5.89 14.08
C ALA A 160 -29.34 -5.09 15.28
N ILE A 161 -28.59 -5.03 16.39
CA ILE A 161 -28.94 -4.20 17.56
C ILE A 161 -29.01 -2.72 17.16
N ALA A 162 -27.98 -2.21 16.48
CA ALA A 162 -27.96 -0.83 16.00
C ALA A 162 -29.14 -0.53 15.08
N LEU A 163 -29.52 -1.48 14.21
CA LEU A 163 -30.63 -1.35 13.28
C LEU A 163 -31.99 -1.23 13.99
N ILE A 164 -32.25 -2.11 14.95
CA ILE A 164 -33.49 -2.12 15.76
C ILE A 164 -33.59 -0.84 16.57
N LEU A 165 -32.50 -0.48 17.27
CA LEU A 165 -32.46 0.75 18.08
C LEU A 165 -32.64 1.99 17.22
N SER A 166 -32.10 2.04 16.00
CA SER A 166 -32.27 3.19 15.09
C SER A 166 -33.74 3.39 14.67
N SER A 167 -34.44 2.28 14.39
CA SER A 167 -35.86 2.32 14.05
C SER A 167 -36.71 2.75 15.26
N TYR A 168 -36.39 2.23 16.45
CA TYR A 168 -37.04 2.63 17.70
C TYR A 168 -36.79 4.10 18.05
N LEU A 169 -35.56 4.61 17.83
CA LEU A 169 -35.20 6.00 18.05
C LEU A 169 -36.06 6.96 17.22
N GLY A 170 -36.23 6.68 15.92
CA GLY A 170 -37.07 7.51 15.06
C GLY A 170 -38.53 7.54 15.51
N ILE A 171 -39.04 6.42 16.02
CA ILE A 171 -40.38 6.35 16.63
C ILE A 171 -40.48 7.15 17.93
N LEU A 172 -39.47 7.06 18.80
CA LEU A 172 -39.43 7.86 20.04
C LEU A 172 -39.41 9.36 19.74
N GLN A 173 -38.67 9.79 18.72
CA GLN A 173 -38.67 11.18 18.28
C GLN A 173 -40.03 11.62 17.73
N GLU A 174 -40.67 10.78 16.90
CA GLU A 174 -42.03 11.04 16.39
C GLU A 174 -43.03 11.20 17.56
N ASN A 175 -42.97 10.33 18.58
CA ASN A 175 -43.84 10.41 19.74
C ASN A 175 -43.52 11.62 20.63
N MET A 176 -42.24 11.92 20.83
CA MET A 176 -41.80 13.11 21.57
C MET A 176 -42.37 14.39 20.97
N TYR A 177 -42.32 14.56 19.64
CA TYR A 177 -42.87 15.75 18.99
C TYR A 177 -44.41 15.79 19.01
N LYS A 178 -45.08 14.64 19.05
CA LYS A 178 -46.53 14.58 19.24
C LYS A 178 -46.94 14.98 20.66
N GLU A 179 -46.18 14.54 21.67
CA GLU A 179 -46.50 14.75 23.08
C GLU A 179 -46.12 16.16 23.58
N TYR A 180 -44.93 16.65 23.20
CA TYR A 180 -44.37 17.89 23.75
C TYR A 180 -44.33 19.05 22.74
N GLY A 181 -44.66 18.82 21.46
CA GLY A 181 -44.59 19.83 20.40
C GLY A 181 -43.28 19.82 19.62
N LYS A 182 -43.26 20.53 18.48
CA LYS A 182 -42.18 20.50 17.48
C LYS A 182 -41.04 21.45 17.83
N TYR A 183 -40.05 20.98 18.60
CA TYR A 183 -38.86 21.75 18.97
C TYR A 183 -37.56 21.10 18.46
N PRO A 184 -37.30 21.11 17.13
CA PRO A 184 -36.20 20.35 16.53
C PRO A 184 -34.81 20.84 16.95
N HIS A 185 -34.63 22.16 17.05
CA HIS A 185 -33.35 22.75 17.48
C HIS A 185 -33.07 22.54 18.97
N GLU A 186 -34.12 22.54 19.81
CA GLU A 186 -34.00 22.20 21.23
C GLU A 186 -33.56 20.74 21.38
N ALA A 187 -34.20 19.84 20.62
CA ALA A 187 -33.88 18.43 20.62
C ALA A 187 -32.44 18.16 20.15
N SER A 188 -32.00 18.73 19.03
CA SER A 188 -30.63 18.56 18.56
C SER A 188 -29.62 19.09 19.56
N PHE A 189 -29.86 20.23 20.19
CA PHE A 189 -28.95 20.76 21.22
C PHE A 189 -28.82 19.82 22.42
N TYR A 190 -29.92 19.45 23.08
CA TYR A 190 -29.84 18.66 24.31
C TYR A 190 -29.35 17.24 24.08
N ILE A 191 -29.72 16.60 22.97
CA ILE A 191 -29.24 15.24 22.67
C ILE A 191 -27.72 15.23 22.49
N TYR A 192 -27.17 16.18 21.72
CA TYR A 192 -25.73 16.24 21.49
C TYR A 192 -24.96 16.67 22.75
N LEU A 193 -25.48 17.63 23.52
CA LEU A 193 -24.90 18.05 24.79
C LEU A 193 -24.86 16.89 25.81
N ILE A 194 -25.96 16.17 25.97
CA ILE A 194 -26.07 15.03 26.91
C ILE A 194 -25.19 13.85 26.49
N SER A 195 -24.91 13.70 25.19
CA SER A 195 -24.01 12.64 24.69
C SER A 195 -22.52 12.92 24.88
N LEU A 196 -22.09 14.19 25.10
CA LEU A 196 -20.68 14.55 25.22
C LEU A 196 -19.90 13.76 26.31
N PRO A 197 -20.44 13.53 27.52
CA PRO A 197 -19.73 12.78 28.56
C PRO A 197 -19.34 11.36 28.14
N TYR A 198 -20.05 10.75 27.19
CA TYR A 198 -19.73 9.39 26.74
C TYR A 198 -18.40 9.30 25.97
N PHE A 199 -17.90 10.41 25.40
CA PHE A 199 -16.60 10.44 24.73
C PHE A 199 -15.41 10.33 25.70
N LEU A 200 -15.63 10.46 27.02
CA LEU A 200 -14.59 10.21 28.01
C LEU A 200 -14.03 8.79 27.94
N LEU A 201 -14.85 7.82 27.51
CA LEU A 201 -14.46 6.43 27.27
C LEU A 201 -13.39 6.29 26.16
N PHE A 202 -13.27 7.29 25.28
CA PHE A 202 -12.34 7.32 24.14
C PHE A 202 -11.34 8.48 24.23
N SER A 203 -11.21 9.08 25.41
CA SER A 203 -10.37 10.27 25.63
C SER A 203 -8.92 10.08 25.16
N ASN A 204 -8.34 8.90 25.39
CA ASN A 204 -6.98 8.58 24.96
C ASN A 204 -6.82 8.61 23.44
N GLU A 205 -7.76 8.00 22.70
CA GLU A 205 -7.77 7.96 21.23
C GLU A 205 -7.95 9.37 20.64
N ILE A 206 -8.90 10.14 21.20
CA ILE A 206 -9.16 11.52 20.79
C ILE A 206 -7.92 12.41 20.98
N LEU A 207 -7.24 12.30 22.13
CA LEU A 207 -6.03 13.07 22.44
C LEU A 207 -4.84 12.68 21.57
N SER A 208 -4.67 11.39 21.25
CA SER A 208 -3.62 10.95 20.34
C SER A 208 -3.84 11.49 18.92
N THR A 209 -5.07 11.37 18.40
CA THR A 209 -5.39 11.86 17.05
C THR A 209 -5.23 13.38 16.96
N PHE A 210 -5.63 14.14 17.98
CA PHE A 210 -5.45 15.59 18.01
C PHE A 210 -3.98 16.02 17.88
N LYS A 211 -3.05 15.31 18.54
CA LYS A 211 -1.61 15.62 18.50
C LYS A 211 -0.97 15.33 17.15
N GLU A 212 -1.52 14.39 16.38
CA GLU A 212 -0.98 14.00 15.07
C GLU A 212 -1.55 14.82 13.90
N PHE A 213 -2.57 15.64 14.13
CA PHE A 213 -3.24 16.35 13.06
C PHE A 213 -2.43 17.58 12.60
N GLU A 214 -2.09 17.61 11.31
CA GLU A 214 -1.56 18.80 10.66
C GLU A 214 -2.63 19.89 10.49
N ARG A 215 -2.17 21.14 10.32
CA ARG A 215 -3.05 22.32 10.15
C ARG A 215 -4.07 22.17 9.01
N THR A 216 -3.68 21.53 7.91
CA THR A 216 -4.54 21.28 6.75
C THR A 216 -5.72 20.35 7.08
N ASN A 217 -5.52 19.39 7.98
CA ASN A 217 -6.56 18.45 8.40
C ASN A 217 -7.62 19.15 9.26
N PHE A 218 -7.23 20.12 10.09
CA PHE A 218 -8.19 20.91 10.87
C PHE A 218 -9.16 21.74 10.02
N ILE A 219 -8.72 22.21 8.84
CA ILE A 219 -9.61 22.91 7.88
C ILE A 219 -10.69 21.94 7.37
N ILE A 220 -10.29 20.71 7.02
CA ILE A 220 -11.23 19.68 6.56
C ILE A 220 -12.19 19.30 7.69
N VAL A 221 -11.71 19.14 8.92
CA VAL A 221 -12.55 18.87 10.10
C VAL A 221 -13.56 20.01 10.33
N ALA A 222 -13.17 21.27 10.16
CA ALA A 222 -14.09 22.41 10.28
C ALA A 222 -15.20 22.38 9.21
N LEU A 223 -14.85 22.06 7.96
CA LEU A 223 -15.83 21.87 6.88
C LEU A 223 -16.78 20.71 7.19
N ILE A 224 -16.26 19.58 7.70
CA ILE A 224 -17.10 18.45 8.12
C ILE A 224 -18.07 18.89 9.23
N CYS A 225 -17.60 19.60 10.26
CA CYS A 225 -18.44 20.09 11.34
C CYS A 225 -19.55 21.03 10.84
N LEU A 226 -19.24 21.91 9.88
CA LEU A 226 -20.21 22.81 9.28
C LEU A 226 -21.29 22.05 8.48
N PHE A 227 -20.90 21.16 7.58
CA PHE A 227 -21.84 20.35 6.80
C PHE A 227 -22.67 19.42 7.70
N GLN A 228 -22.06 18.87 8.75
CA GLN A 228 -22.73 18.03 9.73
C GLN A 228 -23.79 18.81 10.53
N LEU A 229 -23.49 20.05 10.92
CA LEU A 229 -24.47 20.93 11.57
C LEU A 229 -25.69 21.18 10.67
N PHE A 230 -25.47 21.51 9.39
CA PHE A 230 -26.56 21.68 8.43
C PHE A 230 -27.35 20.38 8.24
N CYS A 231 -26.66 19.24 8.07
CA CYS A 231 -27.28 17.93 7.93
C CYS A 231 -28.21 17.63 9.11
N ILE A 232 -27.71 17.77 10.35
CA ILE A 232 -28.48 17.44 11.55
C ILE A 232 -29.65 18.39 11.73
N ASN A 233 -29.45 19.70 11.57
CA ASN A 233 -30.56 20.66 11.67
C ASN A 233 -31.67 20.30 10.67
N ASN A 234 -31.29 19.97 9.42
CA ASN A 234 -32.25 19.59 8.40
C ASN A 234 -32.94 18.26 8.69
N VAL A 235 -32.23 17.26 9.22
CA VAL A 235 -32.82 15.96 9.63
C VAL A 235 -33.80 16.14 10.78
N TYR A 236 -33.47 16.94 11.80
CA TYR A 236 -34.36 17.19 12.94
C TYR A 236 -35.61 17.97 12.52
N ILE A 237 -35.49 18.95 11.63
CA ILE A 237 -36.66 19.60 11.01
C ILE A 237 -37.47 18.58 10.20
N LEU A 238 -36.81 17.68 9.44
CA LEU A 238 -37.51 16.65 8.69
C LEU A 238 -38.29 15.69 9.59
N THR A 239 -37.77 15.37 10.79
CA THR A 239 -38.47 14.53 11.79
C THR A 239 -39.72 15.17 12.38
N THR A 240 -39.88 16.50 12.26
CA THR A 240 -41.14 17.16 12.67
C THR A 240 -42.18 17.16 11.57
N GLU A 241 -41.79 16.96 10.31
CA GLU A 241 -42.66 17.07 9.13
C GLU A 241 -43.04 15.74 8.48
N LEU A 242 -42.22 14.70 8.71
CA LEU A 242 -42.42 13.35 8.20
C LEU A 242 -42.53 12.34 9.35
N SER A 243 -43.21 11.23 9.09
CA SER A 243 -43.17 10.09 10.00
C SER A 243 -41.76 9.48 10.06
N SER A 244 -41.49 8.68 11.10
CA SER A 244 -40.22 7.95 11.24
C SER A 244 -39.84 7.23 9.94
N LEU A 245 -40.81 6.55 9.29
CA LEU A 245 -40.59 5.87 8.01
C LEU A 245 -40.20 6.82 6.86
N GLY A 246 -40.83 8.00 6.78
CA GLY A 246 -40.52 9.00 5.76
C GLY A 246 -39.09 9.55 5.92
N VAL A 247 -38.67 9.80 7.16
CA VAL A 247 -37.29 10.23 7.46
C VAL A 247 -36.29 9.13 7.10
N THR A 248 -36.56 7.88 7.47
CA THR A 248 -35.70 6.73 7.11
C THR A 248 -35.55 6.62 5.59
N MET A 249 -36.62 6.83 4.82
CA MET A 249 -36.58 6.78 3.36
C MET A 249 -35.66 7.86 2.77
N VAL A 250 -35.75 9.10 3.25
CA VAL A 250 -34.86 10.19 2.81
C VAL A 250 -33.40 9.90 3.17
N LEU A 251 -33.13 9.38 4.38
CA LEU A 251 -31.78 9.03 4.80
C LEU A 251 -31.21 7.84 4.03
N THR A 252 -32.04 6.86 3.64
CA THR A 252 -31.62 5.75 2.77
C THR A 252 -31.31 6.22 1.36
N LEU A 253 -32.13 7.12 0.79
CA LEU A 253 -31.83 7.74 -0.50
C LEU A 253 -30.53 8.54 -0.45
N ARG A 254 -30.30 9.31 0.61
CA ARG A 254 -29.04 10.00 0.85
C ARG A 254 -27.85 9.04 0.86
N LYS A 255 -27.94 7.90 1.57
CA LYS A 255 -26.87 6.88 1.60
C LYS A 255 -26.55 6.41 0.18
N PHE A 256 -27.57 6.11 -0.61
CA PHE A 256 -27.41 5.66 -1.99
C PHE A 256 -26.73 6.71 -2.88
N ILE A 257 -27.14 7.98 -2.77
CA ILE A 257 -26.50 9.09 -3.51
C ILE A 257 -25.04 9.25 -3.09
N SER A 258 -24.73 9.18 -1.79
CA SER A 258 -23.34 9.26 -1.31
C SER A 258 -22.48 8.15 -1.89
N VAL A 259 -23.01 6.92 -1.99
CA VAL A 259 -22.30 5.79 -2.62
C VAL A 259 -22.04 6.05 -4.10
N ILE A 260 -23.02 6.56 -4.85
CA ILE A 260 -22.84 6.92 -6.26
C ILE A 260 -21.77 8.00 -6.43
N ILE A 261 -21.81 9.06 -5.63
CA ILE A 261 -20.79 10.12 -5.66
C ILE A 261 -19.42 9.52 -5.34
N SER A 262 -19.34 8.63 -4.35
CA SER A 262 -18.09 7.99 -3.96
C SER A 262 -17.47 7.19 -5.11
N VAL A 263 -18.29 6.38 -5.81
CA VAL A 263 -17.88 5.62 -6.98
C VAL A 263 -17.44 6.53 -8.13
N LEU A 264 -18.22 7.58 -8.44
CA LEU A 264 -17.95 8.47 -9.57
C LEU A 264 -16.73 9.38 -9.37
N TYR A 265 -16.53 9.91 -8.16
CA TYR A 265 -15.48 10.91 -7.89
C TYR A 265 -14.16 10.29 -7.41
N PHE A 266 -14.23 9.24 -6.59
CA PHE A 266 -13.03 8.63 -6.02
C PHE A 266 -12.55 7.41 -6.81
N GLY A 267 -13.25 7.05 -7.90
CA GLY A 267 -12.91 5.88 -8.73
C GLY A 267 -13.00 4.57 -7.97
N HIS A 268 -13.69 4.57 -6.81
CA HIS A 268 -13.84 3.37 -6.01
C HIS A 268 -14.63 2.35 -6.82
N ASN A 269 -13.94 1.30 -7.26
CA ASN A 269 -14.60 0.00 -7.30
C ASN A 269 -15.25 -0.18 -5.93
N LEU A 270 -16.55 -0.50 -5.85
CA LEU A 270 -17.30 -0.67 -4.59
C LEU A 270 -16.64 -1.64 -3.57
N LEU A 271 -15.61 -2.34 -4.03
CA LEU A 271 -14.70 -3.24 -3.34
C LEU A 271 -13.59 -2.53 -2.54
N GLU A 272 -13.10 -1.37 -2.99
CA GLU A 272 -12.04 -0.60 -2.33
C GLU A 272 -12.56 0.29 -1.19
N MET A 273 -13.88 0.37 -0.99
CA MET A 273 -14.47 1.14 0.12
C MET A 273 -14.24 0.47 1.50
N SER A 274 -13.59 -0.70 1.53
CA SER A 274 -13.00 -1.34 2.71
C SER A 274 -11.52 -0.94 2.93
N GLU A 275 -10.88 -0.27 1.96
CA GLU A 275 -9.47 0.09 2.00
C GLU A 275 -9.27 1.57 2.34
N GLY A 276 -9.59 1.92 3.58
CA GLY A 276 -8.64 2.74 4.36
C GLY A 276 -7.49 1.86 4.84
N GLY A 277 -6.97 1.00 3.97
CA GLY A 277 -6.06 -0.09 4.28
C GLY A 277 -4.87 -0.02 3.34
N ARG A 278 -3.67 -0.14 3.91
CA ARG A 278 -2.40 -0.08 3.19
C ARG A 278 -2.32 -1.13 2.09
N LYS A 279 -1.91 -0.74 0.88
CA LYS A 279 -1.57 -1.68 -0.21
C LYS A 279 -0.55 -2.70 0.29
N ILE A 280 -0.80 -3.98 0.04
CA ILE A 280 0.07 -5.07 0.48
C ILE A 280 1.02 -5.45 -0.65
N ALA A 281 2.33 -5.43 -0.39
CA ALA A 281 3.36 -5.86 -1.34
C ALA A 281 4.12 -7.07 -0.81
N ILE A 282 4.35 -8.09 -1.65
CA ILE A 282 5.31 -9.17 -1.38
C ILE A 282 6.61 -8.89 -2.13
N ILE A 283 7.74 -9.00 -1.44
CA ILE A 283 9.08 -8.92 -2.04
C ILE A 283 9.79 -10.26 -1.82
N THR A 284 10.09 -10.99 -2.90
CA THR A 284 11.03 -12.12 -2.83
C THR A 284 12.45 -11.58 -2.91
N GLY A 285 13.42 -12.20 -2.23
CA GLY A 285 14.80 -11.70 -2.23
C GLY A 285 14.98 -10.40 -1.44
N ILE A 286 14.12 -10.17 -0.43
CA ILE A 286 14.10 -8.93 0.36
C ILE A 286 15.41 -8.63 1.09
N THR A 287 16.22 -9.66 1.39
CA THR A 287 17.52 -9.53 2.04
C THR A 287 18.66 -9.14 1.08
N GLY A 288 18.36 -9.07 -0.23
CA GLY A 288 19.28 -8.61 -1.27
C GLY A 288 19.44 -7.09 -1.27
N GLN A 289 20.27 -6.59 -2.21
CA GLN A 289 20.47 -5.15 -2.41
C GLN A 289 19.13 -4.47 -2.73
N ASP A 290 18.49 -4.89 -3.82
CA ASP A 290 17.34 -4.19 -4.37
C ASP A 290 16.12 -4.39 -3.47
N GLY A 291 15.94 -5.60 -2.93
CA GLY A 291 14.88 -5.89 -1.96
C GLY A 291 14.92 -4.99 -0.72
N SER A 292 16.12 -4.64 -0.23
CA SER A 292 16.26 -3.73 0.91
C SER A 292 15.87 -2.29 0.60
N TYR A 293 16.28 -1.76 -0.56
CA TYR A 293 15.89 -0.41 -1.00
C TYR A 293 14.41 -0.33 -1.40
N LEU A 294 13.89 -1.38 -2.02
CA LEU A 294 12.47 -1.46 -2.38
C LEU A 294 11.58 -1.51 -1.13
N ALA A 295 11.97 -2.25 -0.10
CA ALA A 295 11.26 -2.28 1.17
C ALA A 295 11.17 -0.87 1.79
N GLU A 296 12.28 -0.13 1.83
CA GLU A 296 12.29 1.27 2.28
C GLU A 296 11.35 2.16 1.44
N LEU A 297 11.44 2.05 0.12
CA LEU A 297 10.62 2.83 -0.80
C LEU A 297 9.11 2.59 -0.59
N LEU A 298 8.70 1.32 -0.48
CA LEU A 298 7.30 0.94 -0.33
C LEU A 298 6.75 1.30 1.05
N ILE A 299 7.53 1.10 2.12
CA ILE A 299 7.14 1.54 3.48
C ILE A 299 6.95 3.06 3.51
N ALA A 300 7.87 3.83 2.91
CA ALA A 300 7.73 5.29 2.81
C ALA A 300 6.50 5.74 2.00
N LYS A 301 6.01 4.89 1.08
CA LYS A 301 4.78 5.10 0.31
C LYS A 301 3.51 4.60 1.01
N GLY A 302 3.61 4.09 2.24
CA GLY A 302 2.47 3.63 3.03
C GLY A 302 2.02 2.20 2.74
N TYR A 303 2.86 1.36 2.11
CA TYR A 303 2.54 -0.06 1.89
C TYR A 303 2.71 -0.89 3.17
N SER A 304 1.95 -1.99 3.26
CA SER A 304 2.30 -3.14 4.10
C SER A 304 3.24 -4.05 3.31
N VAL A 305 4.49 -4.16 3.74
CA VAL A 305 5.53 -4.90 3.02
C VAL A 305 5.77 -6.25 3.68
N HIS A 306 5.63 -7.31 2.89
CA HIS A 306 5.86 -8.70 3.27
C HIS A 306 7.09 -9.24 2.53
N GLY A 307 8.13 -9.63 3.26
CA GLY A 307 9.35 -10.18 2.68
C GLY A 307 9.43 -11.69 2.82
N ILE A 308 9.84 -12.39 1.75
CA ILE A 308 10.19 -13.82 1.83
C ILE A 308 11.68 -13.97 2.11
N ILE A 309 12.01 -14.65 3.21
CA ILE A 309 13.39 -14.96 3.62
C ILE A 309 13.65 -16.46 3.60
N ARG A 310 14.86 -16.83 3.19
CA ARG A 310 15.34 -18.21 3.32
C ARG A 310 15.77 -18.47 4.76
N ARG A 311 15.46 -19.66 5.27
CA ARG A 311 16.04 -20.13 6.53
C ARG A 311 17.55 -20.23 6.38
N SER A 312 18.29 -19.67 7.33
CA SER A 312 19.76 -19.70 7.38
C SER A 312 20.22 -20.09 8.77
N SER A 313 21.38 -20.76 8.89
CA SER A 313 22.01 -21.06 10.18
C SER A 313 22.66 -19.82 10.83
N THR A 314 22.82 -18.75 10.06
CA THR A 314 23.32 -17.44 10.50
C THR A 314 22.34 -16.32 10.14
N PHE A 315 22.45 -15.17 10.81
CA PHE A 315 21.62 -14.00 10.49
C PHE A 315 21.88 -13.50 9.07
N ASN A 316 20.83 -13.46 8.24
CA ASN A 316 20.90 -13.05 6.83
C ASN A 316 20.05 -11.80 6.52
N THR A 317 19.65 -11.04 7.55
CA THR A 317 18.76 -9.87 7.45
C THR A 317 19.46 -8.53 7.64
N HIS A 318 20.80 -8.47 7.61
CA HIS A 318 21.58 -7.26 7.91
C HIS A 318 21.17 -6.02 7.09
N ARG A 319 20.81 -6.17 5.80
CA ARG A 319 20.40 -5.05 4.95
C ARG A 319 19.04 -4.44 5.29
N ILE A 320 18.25 -5.11 6.12
CA ILE A 320 16.89 -4.71 6.51
C ILE A 320 16.73 -4.67 8.04
N ALA A 321 17.82 -4.85 8.79
CA ALA A 321 17.79 -4.87 10.24
C ALA A 321 17.31 -3.54 10.83
N HIS A 322 17.65 -2.42 10.19
CA HIS A 322 17.18 -1.09 10.59
C HIS A 322 15.67 -0.91 10.43
N LEU A 323 15.03 -1.60 9.48
CA LEU A 323 13.56 -1.58 9.32
C LEU A 323 12.84 -2.29 10.48
N TYR A 324 13.47 -3.32 11.05
CA TYR A 324 12.97 -3.98 12.26
C TYR A 324 13.22 -3.19 13.53
N ALA A 325 14.35 -2.48 13.59
CA ALA A 325 14.73 -1.67 14.74
C ALA A 325 13.86 -0.42 14.91
N ASP A 326 13.23 0.07 13.84
CA ASP A 326 12.34 1.23 13.89
C ASP A 326 10.99 0.87 14.56
N PRO A 327 10.68 1.41 15.75
CA PRO A 327 9.43 1.13 16.44
C PRO A 327 8.19 1.59 15.67
N ASN A 328 8.30 2.61 14.79
CA ASN A 328 7.18 3.09 13.99
C ASN A 328 6.81 2.11 12.87
N ILE A 329 7.76 1.31 12.43
CA ILE A 329 7.57 0.27 11.41
C ILE A 329 7.11 -1.03 12.07
N HIS A 330 7.70 -1.39 13.22
CA HIS A 330 7.48 -2.69 13.85
C HIS A 330 6.31 -2.74 14.86
N LYS A 331 5.93 -1.62 15.51
CA LYS A 331 4.80 -1.62 16.47
C LYS A 331 3.47 -1.79 15.73
N GLY A 332 2.73 -2.85 16.06
CA GLY A 332 1.34 -3.06 15.60
C GLY A 332 1.15 -4.03 14.44
N SER A 333 2.16 -4.82 14.07
CA SER A 333 2.07 -5.94 13.12
C SER A 333 1.60 -5.62 11.68
N SER A 334 1.49 -4.35 11.26
CA SER A 334 0.82 -4.01 9.99
C SER A 334 1.69 -3.40 8.88
N THR A 335 2.96 -3.03 9.12
CA THR A 335 3.77 -2.34 8.08
C THR A 335 4.85 -3.22 7.46
N PHE A 336 5.54 -4.05 8.25
CA PHE A 336 6.65 -4.87 7.76
C PHE A 336 6.65 -6.25 8.41
N GLN A 337 6.57 -7.30 7.59
CA GLN A 337 6.57 -8.69 8.06
C GLN A 337 7.50 -9.56 7.21
N LEU A 338 8.22 -10.48 7.85
CA LEU A 338 9.02 -11.49 7.15
C LEU A 338 8.43 -12.88 7.31
N HIS A 339 8.55 -13.67 6.25
CA HIS A 339 8.01 -15.01 6.15
C HIS A 339 9.10 -15.95 5.65
N TYR A 340 9.23 -17.12 6.27
CA TYR A 340 10.10 -18.16 5.73
C TYR A 340 9.51 -18.72 4.44
N GLY A 341 10.35 -18.88 3.43
CA GLY A 341 10.02 -19.56 2.18
C GLY A 341 11.22 -19.65 1.23
N ASP A 342 11.09 -20.50 0.22
CA ASP A 342 12.10 -20.69 -0.82
C ASP A 342 11.42 -20.78 -2.20
N MET A 343 12.11 -20.33 -3.25
CA MET A 343 11.57 -20.34 -4.61
C MET A 343 11.49 -21.75 -5.19
N THR A 344 12.11 -22.73 -4.53
CA THR A 344 12.00 -24.15 -4.89
C THR A 344 10.84 -24.88 -4.20
N ASP A 345 10.09 -24.23 -3.29
CA ASP A 345 8.99 -24.84 -2.52
C ASP A 345 7.62 -24.27 -2.92
N SER A 346 6.95 -24.94 -3.86
CA SER A 346 5.62 -24.53 -4.37
C SER A 346 4.57 -24.43 -3.26
N SER A 347 4.55 -25.38 -2.32
CA SER A 347 3.55 -25.42 -1.24
C SER A 347 3.68 -24.21 -0.33
N CYS A 348 4.91 -23.82 -0.01
CA CYS A 348 5.19 -22.62 0.77
C CYS A 348 4.74 -21.34 0.03
N LEU A 349 5.05 -21.20 -1.26
CA LEU A 349 4.65 -20.03 -2.05
C LEU A 349 3.13 -19.88 -2.14
N ILE A 350 2.41 -20.97 -2.41
CA ILE A 350 0.94 -21.00 -2.44
C ILE A 350 0.37 -20.58 -1.08
N LYS A 351 0.88 -21.14 0.01
CA LYS A 351 0.45 -20.78 1.37
C LYS A 351 0.65 -19.30 1.67
N LEU A 352 1.80 -18.73 1.30
CA LEU A 352 2.11 -17.32 1.53
C LEU A 352 1.23 -16.40 0.70
N ILE A 353 1.08 -16.67 -0.60
CA ILE A 353 0.21 -15.87 -1.48
C ILE A 353 -1.25 -15.93 -1.01
N SER A 354 -1.75 -17.14 -0.70
CA SER A 354 -3.10 -17.35 -0.18
C SER A 354 -3.35 -16.58 1.12
N LYS A 355 -2.41 -16.62 2.07
CA LYS A 355 -2.54 -15.92 3.36
C LYS A 355 -2.41 -14.39 3.25
N ILE A 356 -1.46 -13.90 2.44
CA ILE A 356 -1.10 -12.48 2.40
C ILE A 356 -2.04 -11.69 1.48
N GLN A 357 -2.57 -12.30 0.42
CA GLN A 357 -3.43 -11.64 -0.58
C GLN A 357 -2.84 -10.31 -1.08
N PRO A 358 -1.62 -10.32 -1.69
CA PRO A 358 -0.95 -9.10 -2.10
C PRO A 358 -1.68 -8.34 -3.21
N ALA A 359 -1.49 -7.03 -3.28
CA ALA A 359 -1.81 -6.23 -4.46
C ALA A 359 -0.63 -6.20 -5.45
N GLU A 360 0.61 -6.23 -4.95
CA GLU A 360 1.82 -6.19 -5.75
C GLU A 360 2.80 -7.29 -5.32
N ILE A 361 3.43 -7.97 -6.27
CA ILE A 361 4.50 -8.95 -6.04
C ILE A 361 5.73 -8.52 -6.83
N TYR A 362 6.86 -8.36 -6.13
CA TYR A 362 8.16 -8.06 -6.70
C TYR A 362 9.07 -9.29 -6.57
N HIS A 363 9.30 -9.99 -7.68
CA HIS A 363 10.12 -11.18 -7.71
C HIS A 363 11.60 -10.83 -7.94
N LEU A 364 12.34 -10.63 -6.85
CA LEU A 364 13.77 -10.26 -6.87
C LEU A 364 14.69 -11.39 -6.37
N ALA A 365 14.14 -12.49 -5.85
CA ALA A 365 14.90 -13.66 -5.45
C ALA A 365 15.59 -14.31 -6.66
N ALA A 366 16.89 -14.57 -6.55
CA ALA A 366 17.66 -15.27 -7.58
C ALA A 366 18.99 -15.78 -7.02
N GLN A 367 19.56 -16.81 -7.66
CA GLN A 367 21.00 -17.04 -7.67
C GLN A 367 21.63 -16.07 -8.68
N SER A 368 21.89 -14.83 -8.23
CA SER A 368 22.21 -13.70 -9.11
C SER A 368 23.68 -13.60 -9.57
N HIS A 369 24.56 -14.53 -9.19
CA HIS A 369 25.97 -14.44 -9.51
C HIS A 369 26.33 -15.23 -10.78
N VAL A 370 26.58 -14.50 -11.87
CA VAL A 370 26.82 -15.04 -13.22
C VAL A 370 27.94 -16.10 -13.23
N LYS A 371 29.09 -15.83 -12.61
CA LYS A 371 30.21 -16.79 -12.58
C LYS A 371 29.87 -18.06 -11.80
N VAL A 372 29.09 -17.96 -10.72
CA VAL A 372 28.68 -19.13 -9.91
C VAL A 372 27.66 -19.99 -10.66
N SER A 373 26.88 -19.39 -11.58
CA SER A 373 25.92 -20.16 -12.37
C SER A 373 26.55 -21.22 -13.28
N PHE A 374 27.84 -21.08 -13.62
CA PHE A 374 28.57 -22.12 -14.34
C PHE A 374 28.90 -23.34 -13.47
N ASP A 375 29.08 -23.13 -12.17
CA ASP A 375 29.36 -24.20 -11.19
C ASP A 375 28.06 -24.80 -10.60
N LEU A 376 26.98 -24.01 -10.54
CA LEU A 376 25.66 -24.41 -10.04
C LEU A 376 24.54 -24.17 -11.07
N PRO A 377 24.61 -24.73 -12.30
CA PRO A 377 23.65 -24.45 -13.35
C PRO A 377 22.24 -24.95 -13.03
N GLU A 378 22.12 -26.18 -12.48
CA GLU A 378 20.82 -26.78 -12.15
C GLU A 378 20.09 -25.99 -11.05
N TYR A 379 20.77 -25.67 -9.96
CA TYR A 379 20.19 -24.84 -8.89
C TYR A 379 19.82 -23.44 -9.40
N THR A 380 20.65 -22.84 -10.27
CA THR A 380 20.34 -21.54 -10.87
C THR A 380 19.07 -21.63 -11.73
N ALA A 381 18.90 -22.68 -12.55
CA ALA A 381 17.69 -22.88 -13.33
C ALA A 381 16.45 -23.10 -12.44
N GLU A 382 16.60 -23.90 -11.38
CA GLU A 382 15.50 -24.24 -10.48
C GLU A 382 14.94 -23.02 -9.73
N VAL A 383 15.84 -22.12 -9.30
CA VAL A 383 15.47 -20.88 -8.60
C VAL A 383 15.04 -19.79 -9.58
N ASP A 384 15.85 -19.49 -10.59
CA ASP A 384 15.67 -18.28 -11.41
C ASP A 384 14.64 -18.48 -12.53
N ALA A 385 14.52 -19.69 -13.08
CA ALA A 385 13.56 -20.03 -14.12
C ALA A 385 12.28 -20.64 -13.52
N VAL A 386 12.38 -21.84 -12.94
CA VAL A 386 11.21 -22.59 -12.46
C VAL A 386 10.59 -21.91 -11.24
N GLY A 387 11.38 -21.26 -10.38
CA GLY A 387 10.88 -20.45 -9.27
C GLY A 387 9.96 -19.29 -9.72
N THR A 388 10.24 -18.68 -10.87
CA THR A 388 9.34 -17.66 -11.47
C THR A 388 8.00 -18.29 -11.86
N LEU A 389 8.03 -19.45 -12.55
CA LEU A 389 6.81 -20.19 -12.91
C LEU A 389 5.99 -20.56 -11.67
N ARG A 390 6.61 -21.08 -10.60
CA ARG A 390 5.89 -21.46 -9.37
C ARG A 390 5.15 -20.29 -8.75
N LEU A 391 5.73 -19.09 -8.78
CA LEU A 391 5.10 -17.92 -8.19
C LEU A 391 3.90 -17.45 -9.02
N LEU A 392 4.00 -17.53 -10.35
CA LEU A 392 2.88 -17.26 -11.26
C LEU A 392 1.75 -18.30 -11.10
N ASP A 393 2.11 -19.57 -11.05
CA ASP A 393 1.15 -20.66 -10.86
C ASP A 393 0.45 -20.57 -9.50
N ALA A 394 1.17 -20.15 -8.45
CA ALA A 394 0.57 -19.87 -7.15
C ALA A 394 -0.44 -18.71 -7.17
N ILE A 395 -0.24 -17.67 -7.99
CA ILE A 395 -1.22 -16.58 -8.19
C ILE A 395 -2.49 -17.13 -8.84
N VAL A 396 -2.35 -17.96 -9.88
CA VAL A 396 -3.47 -18.60 -10.58
C VAL A 396 -4.22 -19.55 -9.63
N ALA A 397 -3.50 -20.41 -8.90
CA ALA A 397 -4.08 -21.33 -7.92
C ALA A 397 -4.86 -20.61 -6.80
N CYS A 398 -4.46 -19.38 -6.45
CA CYS A 398 -5.14 -18.55 -5.46
C CYS A 398 -6.27 -17.68 -6.04
N ASN A 399 -6.58 -17.77 -7.34
CA ASN A 399 -7.54 -16.93 -8.07
C ASN A 399 -7.23 -15.41 -7.96
N LEU A 400 -5.95 -15.04 -8.05
CA LEU A 400 -5.47 -13.66 -7.91
C LEU A 400 -5.00 -13.02 -9.23
N GLN A 401 -5.17 -13.70 -10.37
CA GLN A 401 -4.70 -13.26 -11.69
C GLN A 401 -5.19 -11.87 -12.12
N HIS A 402 -6.37 -11.45 -11.67
CA HIS A 402 -6.95 -10.13 -11.99
C HIS A 402 -6.85 -9.11 -10.86
N LYS A 403 -6.13 -9.43 -9.78
CA LYS A 403 -5.96 -8.58 -8.59
C LYS A 403 -4.51 -8.21 -8.34
N VAL A 404 -3.59 -9.15 -8.58
CA VAL A 404 -2.15 -8.97 -8.33
C VAL A 404 -1.48 -8.35 -9.55
N LYS A 405 -0.63 -7.35 -9.30
CA LYS A 405 0.40 -6.90 -10.25
C LYS A 405 1.74 -7.57 -9.94
N PHE A 406 2.41 -8.10 -10.95
CA PHE A 406 3.63 -8.89 -10.83
C PHE A 406 4.81 -8.23 -11.55
N TYR A 407 5.90 -8.01 -10.83
CA TYR A 407 7.16 -7.53 -11.38
C TYR A 407 8.21 -8.66 -11.40
N GLN A 408 8.77 -8.93 -12.57
CA GLN A 408 9.91 -9.81 -12.76
C GLN A 408 11.22 -9.02 -12.84
N ALA A 409 12.19 -9.36 -11.98
CA ALA A 409 13.57 -8.90 -12.12
C ALA A 409 14.28 -9.62 -13.27
N SER A 410 14.00 -9.15 -14.49
CA SER A 410 14.78 -9.47 -15.69
C SER A 410 16.09 -8.66 -15.70
N THR A 411 16.92 -8.82 -16.73
CA THR A 411 18.31 -8.35 -16.68
C THR A 411 18.88 -8.07 -18.06
N SER A 412 19.82 -7.12 -18.15
CA SER A 412 20.63 -6.90 -19.35
C SER A 412 21.47 -8.10 -19.77
N GLU A 413 21.73 -9.07 -18.88
CA GLU A 413 22.44 -10.32 -19.22
C GLU A 413 21.69 -11.16 -20.27
N LEU A 414 20.39 -10.92 -20.48
CA LEU A 414 19.62 -11.50 -21.58
C LEU A 414 20.20 -11.16 -22.96
N TYR A 415 20.81 -9.98 -23.11
CA TYR A 415 21.41 -9.55 -24.37
C TYR A 415 22.76 -10.20 -24.65
N GLY A 416 23.44 -10.72 -23.61
CA GLY A 416 24.74 -11.40 -23.65
C GLY A 416 25.65 -11.02 -24.82
N LYS A 417 25.68 -11.83 -25.89
CA LYS A 417 26.35 -11.43 -27.14
C LYS A 417 25.46 -10.45 -27.90
N VAL A 418 25.63 -9.16 -27.61
CA VAL A 418 24.77 -8.07 -28.09
C VAL A 418 24.56 -8.11 -29.62
N GLN A 419 23.32 -7.90 -30.04
CA GLN A 419 22.92 -7.89 -31.45
C GLN A 419 22.75 -6.46 -31.98
N GLU A 420 22.45 -5.49 -31.10
CA GLU A 420 22.28 -4.06 -31.42
C GLU A 420 22.95 -3.23 -30.31
N ILE A 421 23.39 -2.00 -30.64
CA ILE A 421 24.02 -1.07 -29.70
C ILE A 421 23.44 0.34 -29.94
N PRO A 422 22.86 1.01 -28.91
CA PRO A 422 22.50 0.47 -27.59
C PRO A 422 21.39 -0.58 -27.67
N GLN A 423 21.21 -1.37 -26.61
CA GLN A 423 20.15 -2.38 -26.52
C GLN A 423 18.86 -1.75 -25.97
N LYS A 424 17.72 -2.07 -26.61
CA LYS A 424 16.37 -1.66 -26.21
C LYS A 424 15.45 -2.88 -26.06
N GLU A 425 14.18 -2.69 -25.73
CA GLU A 425 13.21 -3.77 -25.50
C GLU A 425 13.04 -4.70 -26.70
N THR A 426 13.27 -4.20 -27.92
CA THR A 426 13.13 -4.96 -29.17
C THR A 426 14.42 -5.65 -29.61
N THR A 427 15.55 -5.36 -28.96
CA THR A 427 16.83 -5.97 -29.34
C THR A 427 16.80 -7.48 -29.06
N PRO A 428 17.18 -8.34 -30.03
CA PRO A 428 17.13 -9.78 -29.83
C PRO A 428 18.07 -10.27 -28.71
N PHE A 429 17.59 -11.22 -27.91
CA PHE A 429 18.36 -11.82 -26.81
C PHE A 429 19.35 -12.87 -27.30
N TYR A 430 20.52 -12.90 -26.67
CA TYR A 430 21.57 -13.91 -26.88
C TYR A 430 22.29 -14.19 -25.55
N PRO A 431 21.72 -15.02 -24.66
CA PRO A 431 22.30 -15.28 -23.34
C PRO A 431 23.66 -15.98 -23.43
N ARG A 432 24.56 -15.67 -22.51
CA ARG A 432 25.95 -16.18 -22.47
C ARG A 432 26.33 -16.84 -21.13
N SER A 433 25.36 -17.30 -20.36
CA SER A 433 25.58 -18.02 -19.10
C SER A 433 24.33 -18.83 -18.70
N PRO A 434 24.47 -19.87 -17.84
CA PRO A 434 23.31 -20.56 -17.27
C PRO A 434 22.33 -19.62 -16.55
N TYR A 435 22.85 -18.61 -15.83
CA TYR A 435 22.04 -17.52 -15.27
C TYR A 435 21.20 -16.80 -16.32
N ALA A 436 21.82 -16.35 -17.41
CA ALA A 436 21.11 -15.61 -18.46
C ALA A 436 20.08 -16.48 -19.19
N VAL A 437 20.35 -17.77 -19.38
CA VAL A 437 19.38 -18.73 -19.95
C VAL A 437 18.20 -18.95 -19.02
N ALA A 438 18.44 -19.11 -17.71
CA ALA A 438 17.36 -19.23 -16.72
C ALA A 438 16.50 -17.97 -16.65
N LYS A 439 17.13 -16.79 -16.65
CA LYS A 439 16.41 -15.51 -16.73
C LYS A 439 15.65 -15.32 -18.04
N LEU A 440 16.14 -15.87 -19.16
CA LEU A 440 15.44 -15.83 -20.45
C LEU A 440 14.15 -16.66 -20.41
N TYR A 441 14.18 -17.85 -19.79
CA TYR A 441 12.96 -18.60 -19.51
C TYR A 441 11.98 -17.77 -18.67
N ALA A 442 12.45 -17.18 -17.58
CA ALA A 442 11.63 -16.36 -16.69
C ALA A 442 11.01 -15.15 -17.41
N PHE A 443 11.77 -14.52 -18.32
CA PHE A 443 11.27 -13.43 -19.14
C PHE A 443 10.08 -13.87 -20.02
N TRP A 444 10.21 -15.01 -20.69
CA TRP A 444 9.18 -15.51 -21.61
C TRP A 444 7.96 -16.09 -20.90
N ILE A 445 8.13 -16.75 -19.76
CA ILE A 445 6.98 -17.26 -18.99
C ILE A 445 6.11 -16.11 -18.47
N ILE A 446 6.71 -14.96 -18.15
CA ILE A 446 5.99 -13.74 -17.77
C ILE A 446 5.14 -13.22 -18.94
N LYS A 447 5.71 -13.13 -20.15
CA LYS A 447 4.95 -12.74 -21.35
C LYS A 447 3.79 -13.70 -21.61
N ASN A 448 4.07 -15.00 -21.53
CA ASN A 448 3.04 -16.02 -21.75
C ASN A 448 1.89 -15.91 -20.74
N TYR A 449 2.18 -15.70 -19.44
CA TYR A 449 1.12 -15.55 -18.44
C TYR A 449 0.35 -14.24 -18.56
N ARG A 450 1.02 -13.15 -18.97
CA ARG A 450 0.37 -11.89 -19.33
C ARG A 450 -0.63 -12.08 -20.48
N GLU A 451 -0.22 -12.76 -21.53
CA GLU A 451 -1.03 -12.97 -22.75
C GLU A 451 -2.13 -14.03 -22.57
N ALA A 452 -1.83 -15.16 -21.90
CA ALA A 452 -2.73 -16.30 -21.79
C ALA A 452 -3.76 -16.16 -20.65
N TYR A 453 -3.37 -15.57 -19.51
CA TYR A 453 -4.21 -15.46 -18.32
C TYR A 453 -4.62 -14.02 -17.97
N GLY A 454 -4.13 -13.02 -18.72
CA GLY A 454 -4.44 -11.61 -18.47
C GLY A 454 -3.87 -11.09 -17.14
N ILE A 455 -2.80 -11.71 -16.62
CA ILE A 455 -2.13 -11.23 -15.41
C ILE A 455 -1.40 -9.93 -15.75
N PHE A 456 -1.52 -8.91 -14.88
CA PHE A 456 -0.66 -7.72 -14.97
C PHE A 456 0.76 -8.13 -14.57
N ALA A 457 1.57 -8.58 -15.54
CA ALA A 457 2.93 -9.06 -15.30
C ALA A 457 3.94 -8.35 -16.22
N CYS A 458 4.99 -7.78 -15.63
CA CYS A 458 5.94 -6.91 -16.32
C CYS A 458 7.37 -7.41 -16.13
N ASN A 459 8.19 -7.32 -17.18
CA ASN A 459 9.64 -7.48 -17.05
C ASN A 459 10.33 -6.12 -16.91
N GLY A 460 11.06 -5.93 -15.82
CA GLY A 460 12.10 -4.89 -15.77
C GLY A 460 13.41 -5.45 -16.33
N ILE A 461 13.83 -5.00 -17.51
CA ILE A 461 15.10 -5.36 -18.12
C ILE A 461 16.18 -4.40 -17.59
N LEU A 462 16.59 -4.63 -16.34
CA LEU A 462 17.51 -3.74 -15.64
C LEU A 462 18.97 -4.02 -16.04
N PHE A 463 19.68 -2.96 -16.41
CA PHE A 463 21.13 -2.96 -16.53
C PHE A 463 21.80 -2.97 -15.15
N ASN A 464 23.13 -3.07 -15.10
CA ASN A 464 23.85 -3.20 -13.84
C ASN A 464 23.55 -2.01 -12.92
N HIS A 465 23.21 -2.30 -11.67
CA HIS A 465 22.94 -1.29 -10.66
C HIS A 465 23.53 -1.70 -9.32
N GLU A 466 24.17 -0.73 -8.70
CA GLU A 466 25.14 -0.94 -7.65
C GLU A 466 24.81 -0.01 -6.47
N SER A 467 25.44 -0.26 -5.33
CA SER A 467 25.30 0.57 -4.13
C SER A 467 26.26 0.09 -3.04
N PRO A 468 26.37 0.82 -1.90
CA PRO A 468 27.00 0.31 -0.68
C PRO A 468 26.39 -0.97 -0.09
N ARG A 469 25.27 -1.48 -0.64
CA ARG A 469 24.64 -2.75 -0.23
C ARG A 469 24.93 -3.90 -1.19
N ARG A 470 25.66 -3.67 -2.29
CA ARG A 470 26.00 -4.69 -3.29
C ARG A 470 26.72 -5.88 -2.65
N GLY A 471 26.47 -7.10 -3.14
CA GLY A 471 27.19 -8.28 -2.67
C GLY A 471 28.68 -8.23 -3.00
N ASN A 472 29.54 -8.66 -2.08
CA ASN A 472 31.00 -8.49 -2.17
C ASN A 472 31.65 -9.27 -3.33
N ASN A 473 30.94 -10.24 -3.91
CA ASN A 473 31.43 -11.04 -5.05
C ASN A 473 31.25 -10.33 -6.41
N PHE A 474 30.41 -9.29 -6.47
CA PHE A 474 30.26 -8.49 -7.70
C PHE A 474 31.44 -7.52 -7.85
N VAL A 475 31.86 -7.27 -9.10
CA VAL A 475 33.12 -6.60 -9.43
C VAL A 475 33.27 -5.21 -8.80
N THR A 476 32.21 -4.41 -8.83
CA THR A 476 32.15 -3.03 -8.28
C THR A 476 32.42 -3.02 -6.78
N ARG A 477 31.76 -3.93 -6.05
CA ARG A 477 31.92 -4.06 -4.60
C ARG A 477 33.24 -4.71 -4.22
N LYS A 478 33.72 -5.67 -5.01
CA LYS A 478 35.04 -6.26 -4.85
C LYS A 478 36.15 -5.20 -4.98
N ILE A 479 36.04 -4.31 -5.97
CA ILE A 479 36.98 -3.20 -6.18
C ILE A 479 36.95 -2.23 -5.00
N THR A 480 35.79 -1.66 -4.68
CA THR A 480 35.63 -0.64 -3.63
C THR A 480 36.07 -1.12 -2.25
N ARG A 481 35.76 -2.37 -1.89
CA ARG A 481 36.26 -2.98 -0.64
C ARG A 481 37.76 -3.20 -0.63
N ALA A 482 38.35 -3.65 -1.74
CA ALA A 482 39.80 -3.82 -1.83
C ALA A 482 40.52 -2.47 -1.77
N VAL A 483 40.01 -1.44 -2.45
CA VAL A 483 40.50 -0.05 -2.36
C VAL A 483 40.44 0.44 -0.93
N ALA A 484 39.32 0.23 -0.23
CA ALA A 484 39.19 0.56 1.19
C ALA A 484 40.24 -0.16 2.05
N LYS A 485 40.42 -1.48 1.88
CA LYS A 485 41.44 -2.26 2.61
C LYS A 485 42.88 -1.82 2.29
N ILE A 486 43.16 -1.46 1.04
CA ILE A 486 44.45 -0.92 0.61
C ILE A 486 44.72 0.43 1.29
N SER A 487 43.70 1.29 1.40
CA SER A 487 43.82 2.60 2.04
C SER A 487 44.19 2.54 3.53
N ILE A 488 43.80 1.45 4.22
CA ILE A 488 44.11 1.21 5.64
C ILE A 488 45.24 0.20 5.85
N GLY A 489 45.93 -0.24 4.79
CA GLY A 489 47.08 -1.13 4.89
C GLY A 489 46.78 -2.61 5.21
N VAL A 490 45.52 -3.06 5.08
CA VAL A 490 45.10 -4.45 5.36
C VAL A 490 45.28 -5.37 4.14
N GLN A 491 45.32 -4.80 2.94
CA GLN A 491 45.50 -5.52 1.69
C GLN A 491 46.47 -4.75 0.79
N GLU A 492 47.32 -5.44 0.03
CA GLU A 492 48.29 -4.78 -0.85
C GLU A 492 47.82 -4.67 -2.31
N THR A 493 47.19 -5.74 -2.82
CA THR A 493 46.84 -5.91 -4.24
C THR A 493 45.45 -6.51 -4.40
N LEU A 494 44.72 -6.06 -5.42
CA LEU A 494 43.43 -6.58 -5.89
C LEU A 494 43.62 -7.46 -7.13
N SER A 495 43.13 -8.70 -7.09
CA SER A 495 43.06 -9.58 -8.28
C SER A 495 41.69 -9.49 -8.96
N LEU A 496 41.65 -9.26 -10.27
CA LEU A 496 40.42 -9.20 -11.09
C LEU A 496 40.50 -10.14 -12.30
N GLY A 497 39.40 -10.28 -13.04
CA GLY A 497 39.36 -11.01 -14.31
C GLY A 497 39.50 -10.04 -15.49
N ASN A 498 38.54 -10.09 -16.41
CA ASN A 498 38.51 -9.22 -17.59
C ASN A 498 38.35 -7.72 -17.22
N LEU A 499 39.40 -6.93 -17.45
CA LEU A 499 39.41 -5.47 -17.21
C LEU A 499 38.72 -4.68 -18.34
N ASP A 500 38.62 -5.27 -19.54
CA ASP A 500 38.05 -4.63 -20.72
C ASP A 500 36.52 -4.75 -20.82
N ALA A 501 35.90 -5.58 -19.98
CA ALA A 501 34.46 -5.73 -19.93
C ALA A 501 33.78 -4.38 -19.63
N LYS A 502 32.86 -3.96 -20.51
CA LYS A 502 32.12 -2.69 -20.40
C LYS A 502 30.70 -2.89 -19.91
N ARG A 503 30.27 -2.08 -18.94
CA ARG A 503 28.93 -2.15 -18.34
C ARG A 503 28.33 -0.76 -18.17
N ASP A 504 27.01 -0.72 -18.25
CA ASP A 504 26.18 0.41 -17.86
C ASP A 504 25.82 0.26 -16.38
N TRP A 505 26.38 1.13 -15.53
CA TRP A 505 26.26 1.08 -14.08
C TRP A 505 25.44 2.25 -13.56
N GLY A 506 24.26 1.96 -13.01
CA GLY A 506 23.44 2.91 -12.27
C GLY A 506 23.40 2.64 -10.76
N HIS A 507 22.61 3.42 -10.04
CA HIS A 507 22.45 3.27 -8.59
C HIS A 507 21.15 2.51 -8.24
N ALA A 508 21.25 1.49 -7.39
CA ALA A 508 20.13 0.59 -7.06
C ALA A 508 18.89 1.31 -6.50
N LYS A 509 19.10 2.37 -5.72
CA LYS A 509 18.00 3.20 -5.16
C LYS A 509 17.12 3.83 -6.25
N GLU A 510 17.69 4.23 -7.39
CA GLU A 510 16.91 4.79 -8.51
C GLU A 510 16.20 3.68 -9.29
N TYR A 511 16.82 2.51 -9.38
CA TYR A 511 16.29 1.39 -10.15
C TYR A 511 15.10 0.74 -9.45
N VAL A 512 15.07 0.67 -8.12
CA VAL A 512 13.88 0.19 -7.38
C VAL A 512 12.68 1.15 -7.53
N GLU A 513 12.93 2.43 -7.78
CA GLU A 513 11.86 3.38 -8.13
C GLU A 513 11.25 3.05 -9.50
N ALA A 514 12.08 2.67 -10.48
CA ALA A 514 11.57 2.17 -11.76
C ALA A 514 10.71 0.92 -11.59
N MET A 515 11.13 -0.05 -10.75
CA MET A 515 10.33 -1.26 -10.47
C MET A 515 8.92 -0.89 -9.99
N TRP A 516 8.83 0.05 -9.04
CA TRP A 516 7.55 0.52 -8.54
C TRP A 516 6.73 1.23 -9.61
N ARG A 517 7.34 2.13 -10.39
CA ARG A 517 6.68 2.86 -11.50
C ARG A 517 6.11 1.94 -12.56
N ILE A 518 6.84 0.87 -12.92
CA ILE A 518 6.38 -0.15 -13.89
C ILE A 518 5.03 -0.74 -13.43
N LEU A 519 4.89 -1.10 -12.15
CA LEU A 519 3.62 -1.61 -11.63
C LEU A 519 2.53 -0.55 -11.47
N GLN A 520 2.88 0.74 -11.49
CA GLN A 520 1.88 1.81 -11.47
C GLN A 520 1.35 2.15 -12.88
N HIS A 521 1.93 1.62 -13.95
CA HIS A 521 1.43 1.84 -15.30
C HIS A 521 0.04 1.17 -15.50
N ASP A 522 -0.73 1.71 -16.44
CA ASP A 522 -2.10 1.24 -16.72
C ASP A 522 -2.11 -0.09 -17.47
N VAL A 523 -1.12 -0.32 -18.34
CA VAL A 523 -0.97 -1.53 -19.15
C VAL A 523 0.30 -2.27 -18.74
N ALA A 524 0.24 -3.58 -18.60
CA ALA A 524 1.42 -4.39 -18.30
C ALA A 524 2.35 -4.45 -19.52
N ASP A 525 3.62 -4.09 -19.33
CA ASP A 525 4.61 -3.99 -20.41
C ASP A 525 6.03 -4.19 -19.86
N ASP A 526 7.00 -4.34 -20.76
CA ASP A 526 8.41 -4.57 -20.44
C ASP A 526 9.24 -3.30 -20.71
N PHE A 527 10.20 -3.00 -19.85
CA PHE A 527 10.97 -1.75 -19.90
C PHE A 527 12.47 -1.98 -19.66
N VAL A 528 13.31 -1.38 -20.51
CA VAL A 528 14.75 -1.24 -20.30
C VAL A 528 15.02 -0.11 -19.32
N ILE A 529 15.79 -0.42 -18.27
CA ILE A 529 16.19 0.54 -17.23
C ILE A 529 17.72 0.59 -17.19
N SER A 530 18.28 1.72 -17.64
CA SER A 530 19.73 1.93 -17.75
C SER A 530 20.10 3.41 -17.56
N THR A 531 21.40 3.71 -17.47
CA THR A 531 21.91 5.08 -17.49
C THR A 531 22.16 5.60 -18.90
N GLY A 532 22.29 4.71 -19.89
CA GLY A 532 22.67 5.04 -21.26
C GLY A 532 24.17 5.33 -21.42
N LYS A 533 24.98 5.03 -20.41
CA LYS A 533 26.43 5.28 -20.39
C LYS A 533 27.16 4.00 -20.00
N THR A 534 28.23 3.66 -20.69
CA THR A 534 29.02 2.45 -20.44
C THR A 534 30.46 2.80 -20.09
N GLN A 535 31.07 2.02 -19.18
CA GLN A 535 32.47 2.16 -18.78
C GLN A 535 33.10 0.79 -18.58
N SER A 536 34.43 0.70 -18.72
CA SER A 536 35.15 -0.57 -18.49
C SER A 536 35.38 -0.84 -17.01
N VAL A 537 35.67 -2.10 -16.66
CA VAL A 537 36.14 -2.46 -15.31
C VAL A 537 37.44 -1.73 -14.97
N ARG A 538 38.32 -1.52 -15.96
CA ARG A 538 39.53 -0.68 -15.82
C ARG A 538 39.20 0.75 -15.40
N ASP A 539 38.22 1.38 -16.06
CA ASP A 539 37.78 2.75 -15.73
C ASP A 539 37.20 2.82 -14.31
N PHE A 540 36.42 1.81 -13.91
CA PHE A 540 35.91 1.71 -12.54
C PHE A 540 37.05 1.63 -11.51
N CYS A 541 38.10 0.86 -11.80
CA CYS A 541 39.30 0.80 -10.95
C CYS A 541 39.96 2.17 -10.84
N ASN A 542 40.18 2.86 -11.96
CA ASN A 542 40.80 4.18 -11.98
C ASN A 542 40.00 5.18 -11.12
N LEU A 543 38.67 5.20 -11.26
CA LEU A 543 37.80 6.06 -10.44
C LEU A 543 37.91 5.70 -8.95
N ALA A 544 37.84 4.41 -8.60
CA ALA A 544 37.85 3.98 -7.21
C ALA A 544 39.20 4.29 -6.51
N PHE A 545 40.33 4.05 -7.17
CA PHE A 545 41.65 4.38 -6.60
C PHE A 545 41.88 5.90 -6.50
N ALA A 546 41.31 6.69 -7.41
CA ALA A 546 41.39 8.15 -7.34
C ALA A 546 40.73 8.71 -6.07
N GLU A 547 39.66 8.09 -5.56
CA GLU A 547 38.98 8.48 -4.31
C GLU A 547 39.89 8.38 -3.07
N ILE A 548 40.96 7.56 -3.12
CA ILE A 548 41.98 7.47 -2.07
C ILE A 548 43.29 8.18 -2.44
N GLY A 549 43.27 9.03 -3.47
CA GLY A 549 44.43 9.82 -3.90
C GLY A 549 45.52 9.02 -4.64
N MET A 550 45.18 7.82 -5.14
CA MET A 550 46.07 6.95 -5.91
C MET A 550 45.73 7.01 -7.40
N LYS A 551 46.75 7.22 -8.24
CA LYS A 551 46.63 7.13 -9.70
C LYS A 551 47.25 5.82 -10.17
N LEU A 552 46.51 5.06 -10.97
CA LEU A 552 46.99 3.81 -11.57
C LEU A 552 47.59 4.08 -12.96
N ILE A 553 48.69 3.41 -13.24
CA ILE A 553 49.30 3.28 -14.57
C ILE A 553 49.22 1.81 -14.96
N TRP A 554 48.68 1.53 -16.14
CA TRP A 554 48.50 0.17 -16.64
C TRP A 554 49.71 -0.26 -17.47
N GLN A 555 50.20 -1.48 -17.24
CA GLN A 555 51.32 -2.08 -17.97
C GLN A 555 51.02 -3.55 -18.26
N GLY A 556 51.49 -4.05 -19.41
CA GLY A 556 51.20 -5.41 -19.87
C GLY A 556 49.86 -5.52 -20.59
N GLU A 557 49.53 -6.74 -21.01
CA GLU A 557 48.31 -7.05 -21.77
C GLU A 557 47.71 -8.39 -21.30
N GLY A 558 46.39 -8.51 -21.41
CA GLY A 558 45.65 -9.73 -21.08
C GLY A 558 45.90 -10.18 -19.64
N VAL A 559 46.26 -11.46 -19.45
CA VAL A 559 46.53 -12.03 -18.11
C VAL A 559 47.77 -11.45 -17.42
N ASN A 560 48.66 -10.78 -18.18
CA ASN A 560 49.86 -10.16 -17.65
C ASN A 560 49.66 -8.66 -17.36
N GLU A 561 48.45 -8.11 -17.60
CA GLU A 561 48.15 -6.71 -17.32
C GLU A 561 48.13 -6.45 -15.80
N VAL A 562 48.80 -5.37 -15.38
CA VAL A 562 48.86 -4.90 -14.00
C VAL A 562 48.57 -3.40 -13.91
N GLY A 563 47.91 -2.99 -12.82
CA GLY A 563 47.71 -1.60 -12.44
C GLY A 563 48.70 -1.21 -11.35
N ILE A 564 49.62 -0.30 -11.66
CA ILE A 564 50.71 0.16 -10.80
C ILE A 564 50.37 1.53 -10.22
N GLU A 565 50.55 1.72 -8.91
CA GLU A 565 50.41 3.03 -8.28
C GLU A 565 51.57 3.95 -8.71
N GLU A 566 51.25 5.06 -9.39
CA GLU A 566 52.22 6.00 -9.97
C GLU A 566 53.25 6.51 -8.94
N LYS A 567 52.81 6.80 -7.71
CA LYS A 567 53.68 7.40 -6.68
C LYS A 567 54.64 6.42 -6.02
N THR A 568 54.27 5.14 -5.92
CA THR A 568 55.03 4.14 -5.13
C THR A 568 55.66 3.05 -5.99
N GLY A 569 55.23 2.90 -7.24
CA GLY A 569 55.61 1.80 -8.11
C GLY A 569 55.03 0.44 -7.69
N LYS A 570 54.16 0.39 -6.68
CA LYS A 570 53.57 -0.87 -6.19
C LYS A 570 52.46 -1.35 -7.11
N VAL A 571 52.41 -2.65 -7.39
CA VAL A 571 51.30 -3.29 -8.11
C VAL A 571 50.06 -3.34 -7.21
N ARG A 572 49.01 -2.60 -7.58
CA ARG A 572 47.75 -2.52 -6.83
C ARG A 572 46.63 -3.34 -7.45
N VAL A 573 46.66 -3.55 -8.76
CA VAL A 573 45.70 -4.40 -9.48
C VAL A 573 46.47 -5.40 -10.31
N ARG A 574 46.01 -6.66 -10.34
CA ARG A 574 46.52 -7.71 -11.23
C ARG A 574 45.38 -8.50 -11.83
N VAL A 575 45.61 -9.05 -13.02
CA VAL A 575 44.68 -9.99 -13.64
C VAL A 575 44.96 -11.40 -13.11
N ASP A 576 43.89 -12.13 -12.79
CA ASP A 576 43.91 -13.52 -12.36
C ASP A 576 42.88 -14.31 -13.21
N PRO A 577 43.33 -15.30 -14.00
CA PRO A 577 42.49 -16.03 -14.95
C PRO A 577 41.30 -16.74 -14.28
N ASN A 578 41.37 -17.04 -12.97
CA ASN A 578 40.28 -17.71 -12.26
C ASN A 578 38.98 -16.88 -12.19
N TYR A 579 39.08 -15.55 -12.34
CA TYR A 579 37.92 -14.66 -12.36
C TYR A 579 37.29 -14.49 -13.73
N TYR A 580 37.87 -15.05 -14.80
CA TYR A 580 37.22 -15.10 -16.10
C TYR A 580 36.04 -16.08 -16.09
N ARG A 581 35.07 -15.80 -16.96
CA ARG A 581 33.91 -16.67 -17.21
C ARG A 581 34.20 -17.52 -18.45
N PRO A 582 33.69 -18.76 -18.52
CA PRO A 582 33.80 -19.58 -19.74
C PRO A 582 33.31 -18.86 -21.00
N THR A 583 32.26 -18.06 -20.86
CA THR A 583 31.75 -17.15 -21.89
C THR A 583 31.51 -15.78 -21.29
N GLU A 584 32.11 -14.75 -21.88
CA GLU A 584 31.99 -13.36 -21.41
C GLU A 584 30.86 -12.61 -22.12
N VAL A 585 30.40 -11.54 -21.47
CA VAL A 585 29.58 -10.47 -22.01
C VAL A 585 30.47 -9.23 -22.14
N ASP A 586 30.82 -8.84 -23.36
CA ASP A 586 31.86 -7.83 -23.58
C ASP A 586 31.36 -6.40 -23.35
N LEU A 587 30.14 -6.09 -23.81
CA LEU A 587 29.56 -4.76 -23.80
C LEU A 587 28.09 -4.82 -23.41
N LEU A 588 27.68 -3.95 -22.49
CA LEU A 588 26.28 -3.64 -22.20
C LEU A 588 26.10 -2.13 -22.13
N ILE A 589 25.12 -1.62 -22.86
CA ILE A 589 24.68 -0.23 -22.85
C ILE A 589 23.20 -0.16 -23.27
N GLY A 590 22.34 0.27 -22.35
CA GLY A 590 20.89 0.27 -22.57
C GLY A 590 20.37 1.59 -23.11
N ASP A 591 19.30 1.55 -23.88
CA ASP A 591 18.49 2.71 -24.28
C ASP A 591 17.21 2.76 -23.43
N PRO A 592 17.11 3.66 -22.43
CA PRO A 592 15.95 3.76 -21.55
C PRO A 592 14.88 4.72 -22.08
N THR A 593 14.88 5.06 -23.38
CA THR A 593 13.95 6.06 -23.97
C THR A 593 12.49 5.74 -23.66
N LYS A 594 12.07 4.48 -23.79
CA LYS A 594 10.70 4.04 -23.46
C LYS A 594 10.35 4.30 -22.00
N ALA A 595 11.25 4.00 -21.06
CA ALA A 595 11.04 4.25 -19.63
C ALA A 595 10.94 5.75 -19.32
N LYS A 596 11.73 6.58 -20.02
CA LYS A 596 11.67 8.04 -19.88
C LYS A 596 10.34 8.60 -20.37
N GLU A 597 9.90 8.20 -21.55
CA GLU A 597 8.68 8.71 -22.19
C GLU A 597 7.40 8.24 -21.49
N ILE A 598 7.34 6.97 -21.07
CA ILE A 598 6.11 6.37 -20.52
C ILE A 598 6.05 6.47 -19.00
N LEU A 599 7.17 6.27 -18.29
CA LEU A 599 7.19 6.22 -16.82
C LEU A 599 7.70 7.52 -16.17
N GLY A 600 8.24 8.44 -16.97
CA GLY A 600 8.93 9.63 -16.48
C GLY A 600 10.15 9.28 -15.63
N TRP A 601 10.79 8.15 -15.89
CA TRP A 601 11.97 7.67 -15.15
C TRP A 601 13.27 7.98 -15.90
N GLU A 602 14.26 8.50 -15.19
CA GLU A 602 15.61 8.78 -15.71
C GLU A 602 16.63 8.66 -14.57
N ALA A 603 17.77 8.03 -14.83
CA ALA A 603 18.86 7.94 -13.87
C ALA A 603 19.53 9.30 -13.65
N LYS A 604 19.77 9.68 -12.39
CA LYS A 604 20.36 10.97 -12.02
C LYS A 604 21.75 10.81 -11.40
N ILE A 605 21.98 9.73 -10.66
CA ILE A 605 23.27 9.46 -10.01
C ILE A 605 24.30 9.07 -11.08
N THR A 606 25.38 9.85 -11.16
CA THR A 606 26.48 9.57 -12.08
C THR A 606 27.37 8.42 -11.58
N LEU A 607 28.11 7.78 -12.49
CA LEU A 607 29.07 6.75 -12.11
C LEU A 607 30.11 7.26 -11.09
N LYS A 608 30.55 8.51 -11.22
CA LYS A 608 31.52 9.10 -10.29
C LYS A 608 30.94 9.21 -8.88
N GLU A 609 29.71 9.70 -8.75
CA GLU A 609 29.02 9.79 -7.44
C GLU A 609 28.78 8.41 -6.84
N LEU A 610 28.37 7.42 -7.67
CA LEU A 610 28.22 6.02 -7.25
C LEU A 610 29.54 5.46 -6.70
N VAL A 611 30.66 5.64 -7.42
CA VAL A 611 31.98 5.17 -6.98
C VAL A 611 32.39 5.86 -5.68
N GLN A 612 32.23 7.19 -5.59
CA GLN A 612 32.53 7.97 -4.40
C GLN A 612 31.75 7.45 -3.17
N GLU A 613 30.44 7.25 -3.31
CA GLU A 613 29.58 6.72 -2.23
C GLU A 613 30.03 5.33 -1.78
N MET A 614 30.28 4.42 -2.73
CA MET A 614 30.70 3.05 -2.44
C MET A 614 32.06 3.00 -1.74
N VAL A 615 33.07 3.72 -2.25
CA VAL A 615 34.40 3.77 -1.63
C VAL A 615 34.33 4.38 -0.24
N ALA A 616 33.62 5.50 -0.06
CA ALA A 616 33.48 6.15 1.23
C ALA A 616 32.79 5.22 2.26
N SER A 617 31.73 4.54 1.86
CA SER A 617 31.03 3.57 2.73
C SER A 617 31.91 2.40 3.11
N ASP A 618 32.69 1.84 2.17
CA ASP A 618 33.58 0.72 2.47
C ASP A 618 34.78 1.15 3.33
N ILE A 619 35.32 2.37 3.15
CA ILE A 619 36.36 2.90 4.06
C ILE A 619 35.82 3.03 5.48
N ALA A 620 34.61 3.58 5.66
CA ALA A 620 33.98 3.68 6.98
C ALA A 620 33.81 2.29 7.61
N LEU A 621 33.29 1.33 6.85
CA LEU A 621 33.11 -0.04 7.31
C LEU A 621 34.43 -0.73 7.69
N MET A 622 35.48 -0.58 6.87
CA MET A 622 36.78 -1.21 7.13
C MET A 622 37.52 -0.57 8.31
N LYS A 623 37.28 0.72 8.61
CA LYS A 623 37.80 1.38 9.82
C LYS A 623 37.15 0.85 11.09
N GLU A 624 35.85 0.56 11.05
CA GLU A 624 35.10 0.01 12.19
C GLU A 624 35.39 -1.49 12.37
N ASN A 625 35.43 -2.25 11.27
CA ASN A 625 35.66 -3.68 11.27
C ASN A 625 36.49 -4.10 10.03
N PRO A 626 37.82 -4.22 10.16
CA PRO A 626 38.71 -4.64 9.07
C PRO A 626 38.40 -6.01 8.47
N ASN A 627 37.66 -6.86 9.20
CA ASN A 627 37.26 -8.20 8.78
C ASN A 627 35.87 -8.25 8.11
N ALA A 628 35.15 -7.13 8.04
CA ALA A 628 33.84 -7.03 7.40
C ALA A 628 33.90 -7.35 5.91
#